data_AF-A0A940VLG2-F1
#
_entry.id   AF-A0A940VLG2-F1
#
_cell.length_a   1.000
_cell.length_b   1.000
_cell.length_c   1.000
_cell.angle_alpha   90.00
_cell.angle_beta   90.00
_cell.angle_gamma   90.00
#
_symmetry.space_group_name_H-M   'P 1'
#
loop_
_entity.id
_entity.type
_entity.pdbx_description
1 polymer ?
#
loop_
_entity_poly.entity_id
_entity_poly.type
_entity_poly.pdbx_seq_one_letter_code
_entity_poly.pdbx_strand_id
1 'polypeptide(L)'
;MNENQQVLEHKRTNFRWKVALLMFGAIAINYIDRSNLSAAAPMIMKEFNFSATQMGFIMSAFFFSYTIFQIPSGWLGDKFGQRLVLGGAVTWWSAATMLIALCSSLVSFIGSRILLGIGEAAASV
;
A
#
# COMPACT_ATOMS: atom_id res chain seq x y z
N MET A 1 -17.45 -26.12 42.77
CA MET A 1 -18.28 -25.03 42.21
C MET A 1 -17.60 -23.71 42.58
N ASN A 2 -16.96 -22.94 41.70
CA ASN A 2 -17.07 -22.86 40.25
C ASN A 2 -15.74 -22.40 39.62
N GLU A 3 -15.18 -23.25 38.76
CA GLU A 3 -14.00 -22.98 37.90
C GLU A 3 -14.31 -21.96 36.76
N ASN A 4 -15.50 -21.36 36.75
CA ASN A 4 -16.04 -20.56 35.65
C ASN A 4 -15.87 -19.03 35.79
N GLN A 5 -15.23 -18.53 36.84
CA GLN A 5 -14.99 -17.07 37.02
C GLN A 5 -13.72 -16.55 36.35
N GLN A 6 -12.93 -17.40 35.69
CA GLN A 6 -11.76 -16.99 34.87
C GLN A 6 -12.10 -16.80 33.38
N VAL A 7 -13.37 -16.59 33.02
CA VAL A 7 -13.71 -16.11 31.67
C VAL A 7 -13.24 -14.67 31.56
N LEU A 8 -12.01 -14.52 31.06
CA LEU A 8 -11.20 -13.32 30.93
C LEU A 8 -12.02 -12.04 30.76
N GLU A 9 -12.04 -11.21 31.79
CA GLU A 9 -12.53 -9.84 31.71
C GLU A 9 -11.56 -9.05 30.80
N HIS A 10 -11.80 -9.15 29.49
CA HIS A 10 -11.00 -8.50 28.47
C HIS A 10 -11.29 -7.00 28.56
N LYS A 11 -10.50 -6.27 29.38
CA LYS A 11 -10.57 -4.81 29.50
C LYS A 11 -10.61 -4.22 28.10
N ARG A 12 -11.77 -3.71 27.68
CA ARG A 12 -11.96 -3.07 26.37
C ARG A 12 -11.14 -1.79 26.37
N THR A 13 -9.88 -1.92 25.98
CA THR A 13 -8.96 -0.79 25.93
C THR A 13 -9.33 0.05 24.71
N ASN A 14 -9.40 1.38 24.86
CA ASN A 14 -9.64 2.33 23.77
C ASN A 14 -8.57 2.29 22.64
N PHE A 15 -7.58 1.41 22.78
CA PHE A 15 -6.55 1.12 21.79
C PHE A 15 -7.12 0.74 20.42
N ARG A 16 -8.30 0.08 20.38
CA ARG A 16 -9.00 -0.25 19.12
C ARG A 16 -9.31 0.99 18.27
N TRP A 17 -9.70 2.10 18.89
CA TRP A 17 -9.97 3.36 18.19
C TRP A 17 -8.70 4.03 17.66
N LYS A 18 -7.59 3.92 18.39
CA LYS A 18 -6.28 4.40 17.91
C LYS A 18 -5.83 3.62 16.68
N VAL A 19 -5.96 2.29 16.70
CA VAL A 19 -5.65 1.43 15.55
C VAL A 19 -6.56 1.76 14.36
N ALA A 20 -7.86 1.92 14.60
CA ALA A 20 -8.80 2.31 13.54
C ALA A 20 -8.44 3.65 12.90
N LEU A 21 -8.03 4.65 13.69
CA LEU A 21 -7.61 5.95 13.19
C LEU A 21 -6.29 5.86 12.38
N LEU A 22 -5.35 5.02 12.81
CA LEU A 22 -4.12 4.76 12.06
C LEU A 22 -4.41 4.05 10.72
N MET A 23 -5.30 3.05 10.72
CA MET A 23 -5.72 2.36 9.50
C MET A 23 -6.44 3.31 8.55
N PHE A 24 -7.33 4.16 9.07
CA PHE A 24 -7.99 5.20 8.28
C PHE A 24 -6.98 6.15 7.63
N GLY A 25 -5.99 6.63 8.40
CA GLY A 25 -4.91 7.45 7.88
C GLY A 25 -4.11 6.74 6.78
N ALA A 26 -3.74 5.48 6.99
CA ALA A 26 -3.01 4.69 6.00
C ALA A 26 -3.81 4.53 4.70
N ILE A 27 -5.11 4.23 4.78
CA ILE A 27 -5.99 4.11 3.60
C ILE A 27 -6.13 5.45 2.89
N ALA A 28 -6.29 6.55 3.64
CA ALA A 28 -6.38 7.89 3.07
C ALA A 28 -5.11 8.26 2.28
N ILE A 29 -3.93 8.00 2.85
CA ILE A 29 -2.66 8.27 2.17
C ILE A 29 -2.54 7.41 0.90
N ASN A 30 -2.93 6.12 0.95
CA ASN A 30 -2.89 5.24 -0.23
C ASN A 30 -3.72 5.79 -1.39
N TYR A 31 -4.93 6.26 -1.08
CA TYR A 31 -5.81 6.86 -2.07
C TYR A 31 -5.23 8.14 -2.65
N ILE A 32 -4.62 8.98 -1.80
CA ILE A 32 -3.96 10.21 -2.23
C ILE A 32 -2.79 9.90 -3.16
N ASP A 33 -1.93 8.93 -2.82
CA ASP A 33 -0.76 8.57 -3.65
C ASP A 33 -1.16 8.08 -5.04
N ARG A 34 -2.22 7.27 -5.15
CA ARG A 34 -2.81 6.89 -6.45
C ARG A 34 -3.30 8.10 -7.23
N SER A 35 -4.00 9.02 -6.56
CA SER A 35 -4.56 10.21 -7.23
C SER A 35 -3.47 11.19 -7.68
N ASN A 36 -2.39 11.32 -6.90
CA ASN A 36 -1.31 12.26 -7.14
C ASN A 36 -0.60 11.98 -8.47
N LEU A 37 -0.38 10.71 -8.83
CA LEU A 37 0.23 10.42 -10.14
C LEU A 37 -0.71 10.80 -11.28
N SER A 38 -1.99 10.45 -11.19
CA SER A 38 -2.94 10.80 -12.25
C SER A 38 -3.05 12.30 -12.44
N ALA A 39 -2.98 13.07 -11.35
CA ALA A 39 -2.93 14.53 -11.39
C ALA A 39 -1.60 15.06 -11.97
N ALA A 40 -0.47 14.45 -11.60
CA ALA A 40 0.87 14.84 -12.08
C ALA A 40 1.19 14.32 -13.49
N ALA A 41 0.40 13.41 -14.04
CA ALA A 41 0.64 12.75 -15.32
C ALA A 41 0.96 13.72 -16.48
N PRO A 42 0.20 14.81 -16.71
CA PRO A 42 0.50 15.74 -17.78
C PRO A 42 1.83 16.48 -17.59
N MET A 43 2.20 16.76 -16.33
CA MET A 43 3.46 17.42 -15.99
C MET A 43 4.66 16.49 -16.23
N ILE A 44 4.58 15.24 -15.76
CA ILE A 44 5.60 14.21 -15.98
C ILE A 44 5.78 13.93 -17.47
N MET A 45 4.68 13.82 -18.22
CA MET A 45 4.74 13.64 -19.67
C MET A 45 5.46 14.78 -20.38
N LYS A 46 5.22 16.04 -19.95
CA LYS A 46 5.88 17.22 -20.52
C LYS A 46 7.36 17.29 -20.15
N GLU A 47 7.71 16.97 -18.90
CA GLU A 47 9.08 17.05 -18.40
C GLU A 47 9.99 15.97 -19.02
N PHE A 48 9.50 14.72 -19.08
CA PHE A 48 10.27 13.58 -19.58
C PHE A 48 9.97 13.24 -21.04
N ASN A 49 9.15 14.04 -21.73
CA ASN A 49 8.70 13.83 -23.11
C ASN A 49 8.08 12.44 -23.34
N PHE A 50 7.34 11.92 -22.35
CA PHE A 50 6.66 10.64 -22.48
C PHE A 50 5.41 10.74 -23.35
N SER A 51 5.21 9.73 -24.20
CA SER A 51 3.96 9.58 -24.94
C SER A 51 2.81 9.15 -24.03
N ALA A 52 1.56 9.38 -24.46
CA ALA A 52 0.38 8.92 -23.73
C ALA A 52 0.40 7.39 -23.51
N THR A 53 0.91 6.63 -24.48
CA THR A 53 1.08 5.18 -24.37
C THR A 53 2.08 4.81 -23.27
N GLN A 54 3.22 5.50 -23.18
CA GLN A 54 4.21 5.27 -22.14
C GLN A 54 3.66 5.60 -20.75
N MET A 55 2.92 6.71 -20.61
CA MET A 55 2.25 7.04 -19.36
C MET A 55 1.19 5.99 -18.98
N GLY A 56 0.46 5.47 -19.97
CA GLY A 56 -0.46 4.34 -19.79
C GLY A 56 0.22 3.09 -19.24
N PHE A 57 1.43 2.77 -19.71
CA PHE A 57 2.22 1.66 -19.17
C PHE A 57 2.66 1.89 -17.73
N ILE A 58 3.13 3.10 -17.39
CA ILE A 58 3.49 3.47 -16.00
C ILE A 58 2.30 3.26 -15.07
N MET A 59 1.12 3.77 -15.45
CA MET A 59 -0.10 3.61 -14.67
C MET A 59 -0.52 2.15 -14.53
N SER A 60 -0.47 1.38 -15.62
CA SER A 60 -0.92 -0.01 -15.67
C SER A 60 -0.01 -0.95 -14.88
N ALA A 61 1.30 -0.70 -14.84
CA ALA A 61 2.28 -1.51 -14.10
C ALA A 61 1.94 -1.63 -12.61
N PHE A 62 1.43 -0.54 -12.02
CA PHE A 62 0.93 -0.55 -10.66
C PHE A 62 -0.31 -1.44 -10.51
N PHE A 63 -1.32 -1.32 -11.37
CA PHE A 63 -2.53 -2.14 -11.29
C PHE A 63 -2.26 -3.63 -11.47
N PHE A 64 -1.37 -3.99 -12.40
CA PHE A 64 -1.00 -5.38 -12.66
C PHE A 64 -0.30 -6.00 -11.44
N SER A 65 0.74 -5.33 -10.92
CA SER A 65 1.46 -5.80 -9.74
C SER A 65 0.55 -5.88 -8.52
N TYR A 66 -0.25 -4.84 -8.25
CA TYR A 66 -1.22 -4.82 -7.16
C TYR A 66 -2.21 -5.99 -7.22
N THR A 67 -2.76 -6.28 -8.41
CA THR A 67 -3.75 -7.36 -8.57
C THR A 67 -3.14 -8.74 -8.38
N ILE A 68 -1.95 -8.98 -8.94
CA ILE A 68 -1.25 -10.27 -8.78
C ILE A 68 -0.90 -10.52 -7.31
N PHE A 69 -0.46 -9.48 -6.60
CA PHE A 69 0.02 -9.61 -5.22
C PHE A 69 -1.09 -9.59 -4.17
N GLN A 70 -2.35 -9.32 -4.53
CA GLN A 70 -3.48 -9.42 -3.59
C GLN A 70 -3.64 -10.84 -3.02
N ILE A 71 -3.58 -11.88 -3.86
CA ILE A 71 -3.78 -13.26 -3.42
C ILE A 71 -2.65 -13.72 -2.45
N PRO A 72 -1.36 -13.56 -2.80
CA PRO A 72 -0.27 -13.85 -1.87
C PRO A 72 -0.35 -13.05 -0.58
N SER A 73 -0.74 -11.77 -0.67
CA SER A 73 -0.89 -10.90 0.49
C SER A 73 -1.97 -11.38 1.45
N GLY A 74 -3.12 -11.83 0.93
CA GLY A 74 -4.19 -12.49 1.69
C GLY A 74 -3.66 -13.67 2.49
N TRP A 75 -2.99 -14.57 1.80
CA TRP A 75 -2.41 -15.76 2.41
C TRP A 75 -1.34 -15.44 3.45
N LEU A 76 -0.50 -14.43 3.21
CA LEU A 76 0.48 -13.93 4.19
C LEU A 76 -0.20 -13.34 5.42
N GLY A 77 -1.28 -12.58 5.25
CA GLY A 77 -2.12 -12.03 6.33
C GLY A 77 -2.68 -13.11 7.23
N ASP A 78 -3.26 -14.15 6.63
CA ASP A 78 -3.83 -15.29 7.34
C ASP A 78 -2.77 -16.10 8.09
N LYS A 79 -1.58 -16.26 7.52
CA LYS A 79 -0.50 -17.09 8.08
C LYS A 79 0.32 -16.40 9.17
N PHE A 80 0.67 -15.13 8.99
CA PHE A 80 1.57 -14.40 9.88
C PHE A 80 0.85 -13.36 10.75
N GLY A 81 -0.43 -13.16 10.53
CA GLY A 81 -1.28 -12.21 11.26
C GLY A 81 -1.23 -10.79 10.68
N GLN A 82 -2.41 -10.19 10.54
CA GLN A 82 -2.63 -8.87 9.94
C GLN A 82 -1.71 -7.77 10.48
N ARG A 83 -1.38 -7.80 11.78
CA ARG A 83 -0.58 -6.75 12.42
C ARG A 83 0.86 -6.68 11.88
N LEU A 84 1.49 -7.82 11.63
CA LEU A 84 2.85 -7.88 11.11
C LEU A 84 2.87 -7.55 9.61
N VAL A 85 1.89 -8.07 8.87
CA VAL A 85 1.77 -7.84 7.42
C VAL A 85 1.48 -6.38 7.12
N LEU A 86 0.55 -5.73 7.82
CA LEU A 86 0.27 -4.30 7.66
C LEU A 86 1.48 -3.44 8.03
N GLY A 87 2.18 -3.76 9.12
CA GLY A 87 3.41 -3.06 9.50
C GLY A 87 4.48 -3.14 8.42
N GLY A 88 4.74 -4.35 7.91
CA GLY A 88 5.67 -4.59 6.81
C GLY A 88 5.27 -3.87 5.52
N ALA A 89 3.99 -3.93 5.15
CA ALA A 89 3.44 -3.28 3.97
C ALA A 89 3.64 -1.76 4.02
N VAL A 90 3.32 -1.11 5.14
CA VAL A 90 3.52 0.33 5.33
C VAL A 90 4.98 0.72 5.24
N THR A 91 5.90 -0.07 5.83
CA THR A 91 7.34 0.21 5.72
C THR A 91 7.86 0.06 4.30
N TRP A 92 7.42 -0.97 3.59
CA TRP A 92 7.80 -1.21 2.19
C TRP A 92 7.29 -0.10 1.28
N TRP A 93 6.01 0.22 1.40
CA TRP A 93 5.36 1.26 0.60
C TRP A 93 6.02 2.62 0.82
N SER A 94 6.31 2.99 2.08
CA SER A 94 7.02 4.24 2.39
C SER A 94 8.40 4.31 1.73
N ALA A 95 9.15 3.21 1.74
CA ALA A 95 10.45 3.13 1.07
C ALA A 95 10.33 3.25 -0.46
N ALA A 96 9.32 2.59 -1.04
CA ALA A 96 9.03 2.68 -2.47
C ALA A 96 8.61 4.10 -2.88
N THR A 97 7.81 4.80 -2.09
CA THR A 97 7.41 6.19 -2.36
C THR A 97 8.63 7.14 -2.35
N MET A 98 9.60 6.94 -1.45
CA MET A 98 10.85 7.72 -1.48
C MET A 98 11.66 7.49 -2.76
N LEU A 99 11.66 6.27 -3.31
CA LEU A 99 12.38 5.96 -4.55
C LEU A 99 11.74 6.63 -5.78
N ILE A 100 10.45 6.97 -5.74
CA ILE A 100 9.77 7.67 -6.84
C ILE A 100 10.36 9.05 -7.05
N ALA A 101 10.76 9.74 -5.97
CA ALA A 101 11.37 11.07 -6.05
C ALA A 101 12.71 11.07 -6.82
N LEU A 102 13.35 9.90 -6.97
CA LEU A 102 14.61 9.73 -7.70
C LEU A 102 14.41 9.22 -9.13
N CYS A 103 13.17 8.95 -9.56
CA CYS A 103 12.89 8.40 -10.87
C CYS A 103 13.05 9.47 -11.96
N SER A 104 13.87 9.16 -12.98
CA SER A 104 14.16 10.06 -14.10
C SER A 104 13.97 9.42 -15.48
N SER A 105 13.61 8.14 -15.52
CA SER A 105 13.44 7.36 -16.74
C SER A 105 12.16 6.52 -16.72
N LEU A 106 11.64 6.17 -17.90
CA LEU A 106 10.44 5.34 -18.04
C LEU A 106 10.55 4.03 -17.24
N VAL A 107 11.71 3.37 -17.30
CA VAL A 107 11.95 2.11 -16.59
C VAL A 107 11.95 2.33 -15.06
N SER A 108 12.54 3.42 -14.57
CA SER A 108 12.48 3.75 -13.14
C SER A 108 11.06 4.06 -12.66
N PHE A 109 10.25 4.75 -13.48
CA PHE A 109 8.83 4.97 -13.19
C PHE A 109 8.03 3.66 -13.17
N ILE A 110 8.26 2.75 -14.13
CA ILE A 110 7.59 1.43 -14.13
C ILE A 110 8.04 0.59 -12.93
N GLY A 111 9.34 0.57 -12.63
CA GLY A 111 9.89 -0.18 -11.51
C GLY A 111 9.34 0.29 -10.17
N SER A 112 9.32 1.60 -9.93
CA SER A 112 8.73 2.16 -8.72
C SER A 112 7.23 1.86 -8.60
N ARG A 113 6.49 1.85 -9.72
CA ARG A 113 5.07 1.45 -9.76
C ARG A 113 4.84 0.00 -9.36
N ILE A 114 5.71 -0.90 -9.80
CA ILE A 114 5.64 -2.30 -9.42
C ILE A 114 5.93 -2.47 -7.93
N LEU A 115 6.97 -1.79 -7.42
CA LEU A 115 7.32 -1.83 -6.00
C LEU A 115 6.18 -1.30 -5.12
N LEU A 116 5.54 -0.19 -5.52
CA LEU A 116 4.35 0.32 -4.86
C LEU A 116 3.20 -0.70 -4.88
N GLY A 117 2.89 -1.27 -6.05
CA GLY A 117 1.77 -2.21 -6.19
C GLY A 117 1.91 -3.44 -5.31
N ILE A 118 3.14 -3.95 -5.15
CA ILE A 118 3.44 -5.05 -4.22
C ILE A 118 3.16 -4.65 -2.77
N GLY A 119 3.59 -3.45 -2.36
CA GLY A 119 3.38 -2.94 -1.00
C GLY A 119 1.92 -2.66 -0.68
N GLU A 120 1.22 -1.95 -1.57
CA GLU A 120 -0.18 -1.59 -1.37
C GLU A 120 -1.11 -2.81 -1.36
N ALA A 121 -0.76 -3.88 -2.10
CA ALA A 121 -1.54 -5.12 -2.08
C ALA A 121 -1.58 -5.76 -0.69
N ALA A 122 -0.47 -5.73 0.04
CA ALA A 122 -0.39 -6.22 1.41
C ALA A 122 -1.06 -5.30 2.44
N ALA A 123 -1.16 -4.00 2.14
CA ALA A 123 -1.85 -3.04 2.99
C ALA A 123 -3.39 -3.08 2.83
N SER A 124 -3.87 -3.56 1.69
CA SER A 124 -5.29 -3.49 1.29
C SER A 124 -6.06 -4.81 1.49
N VAL A 125 -5.38 -5.82 2.01
CA VAL A 125 -5.90 -7.14 2.37
C VAL A 125 -6.27 -7.18 3.85
#